data_AF-A0AAU3S9B5-F1
#
_entry.id   AF-A0AAU3S9B5-F1
#
_cell.length_a   1.000
_cell.length_b   1.000
_cell.length_c   1.000
_cell.angle_alpha   90.00
_cell.angle_beta   90.00
_cell.angle_gamma   90.00
#
_symmetry.space_group_name_H-M   'P 1'
#
loop_
_entity.id
_entity.type
_entity.pdbx_description
1 polymer ?
#
loop_
_entity_poly.entity_id
_entity_poly.type
_entity_poly.pdbx_seq_one_letter_code
_entity_poly.pdbx_strand_id
1 'polypeptide(L)'
;MTITRQDTYAIQALQGLEDGRSSVRLQAALAVGTTPDPRFVDKLIERCAIEPEFFVRDMLTWALTRHPVSLTLPELLRAVRSERAQARSQALHTLSKIGDRQAWPAITRALLSDADDEVARSAWRAAVVLVPEGEEPALAAVLATQLGRGERETQLSLSRALVALGEVTVPALRAATTGPDPRVRAHALATQRLLHDPDAGFEFAIEEAKRVVALDGSARRDDRAC
;
A
#
# COMPACT_ATOMS: atom_id res chain seq x y z
N MET A 1 -19.50 -34.00 -25.75
CA MET A 1 -18.31 -33.30 -25.24
C MET A 1 -17.90 -33.96 -23.94
N THR A 2 -16.73 -34.59 -23.89
CA THR A 2 -16.22 -35.29 -22.70
C THR A 2 -15.51 -34.27 -21.81
N ILE A 3 -16.06 -33.99 -20.62
CA ILE A 3 -15.41 -33.14 -19.61
C ILE A 3 -14.13 -33.85 -19.15
N THR A 4 -12.98 -33.20 -19.30
CA THR A 4 -11.71 -33.79 -18.84
C THR A 4 -11.57 -33.61 -17.32
N ARG A 5 -10.72 -34.41 -16.67
CA ARG A 5 -10.42 -34.26 -15.24
C ARG A 5 -9.95 -32.84 -14.89
N GLN A 6 -9.26 -32.19 -15.83
CA GLN A 6 -8.75 -30.83 -15.69
C GLN A 6 -9.86 -29.78 -15.79
N ASP A 7 -10.89 -30.03 -16.60
CA ASP A 7 -12.08 -29.17 -16.67
C ASP A 7 -12.93 -29.30 -15.40
N THR A 8 -13.08 -30.51 -14.86
CA THR A 8 -13.75 -30.72 -13.56
C THR A 8 -13.04 -29.98 -12.44
N TYR A 9 -11.70 -30.05 -12.38
CA TYR A 9 -10.91 -29.30 -11.41
C TYR A 9 -11.11 -27.79 -11.56
N ALA A 10 -11.07 -27.27 -12.80
CA ALA A 10 -11.26 -25.85 -13.05
C ALA A 10 -12.65 -25.37 -12.60
N ILE A 11 -13.70 -26.13 -12.89
CA ILE A 11 -15.07 -25.81 -12.44
C ILE A 11 -15.14 -25.78 -10.91
N GLN A 12 -14.58 -26.78 -10.23
CA GLN A 12 -14.59 -26.85 -8.77
C GLN A 12 -13.80 -25.71 -8.12
N ALA A 13 -12.65 -25.35 -8.68
CA ALA A 13 -11.83 -24.24 -8.19
C ALA A 13 -12.56 -22.90 -8.35
N LEU A 14 -13.18 -22.65 -9.50
CA LEU A 14 -13.97 -21.43 -9.75
C LEU A 14 -15.16 -21.33 -8.79
N GLN A 15 -15.90 -22.42 -8.59
CA GLN A 15 -16.99 -22.48 -7.60
C GLN A 15 -16.48 -22.26 -6.18
N GLY A 16 -15.33 -22.83 -5.84
CA GLY A 16 -14.71 -22.69 -4.53
C GLY A 16 -14.30 -21.24 -4.23
N LEU A 17 -13.86 -20.47 -5.22
CA LEU A 17 -13.55 -19.04 -5.08
C LEU A 17 -14.80 -18.21 -4.76
N GLU A 18 -16.00 -18.68 -5.10
CA GLU A 18 -17.28 -18.00 -4.87
C GLU A 18 -18.05 -18.53 -3.65
N ASP A 19 -17.54 -19.56 -2.97
CA ASP A 19 -18.23 -20.18 -1.82
C ASP A 19 -18.45 -19.18 -0.68
N GLY A 20 -19.61 -19.28 -0.02
CA GLY A 20 -19.95 -18.40 1.12
C GLY A 20 -19.00 -18.54 2.31
N ARG A 21 -18.31 -19.69 2.45
CA ARG A 21 -17.37 -19.97 3.54
C ARG A 21 -15.97 -19.52 3.16
N SER A 22 -15.38 -18.66 4.00
CA SER A 22 -14.02 -18.15 3.83
C SER A 22 -12.96 -19.25 3.76
N SER A 23 -13.13 -20.35 4.51
CA SER A 23 -12.23 -21.49 4.48
C SER A 23 -12.19 -22.17 3.11
N VAL A 24 -13.34 -22.29 2.41
CA VAL A 24 -13.39 -22.87 1.07
C VAL A 24 -12.75 -21.96 0.05
N ARG A 25 -13.03 -20.64 0.12
CA ARG A 25 -12.37 -19.66 -0.75
C ARG A 25 -10.86 -19.64 -0.57
N LEU A 26 -10.38 -19.74 0.67
CA LEU A 26 -8.95 -19.84 0.99
C LEU A 26 -8.32 -21.08 0.33
N GLN A 27 -8.95 -22.25 0.47
CA GLN A 27 -8.46 -23.48 -0.14
C GLN A 27 -8.49 -23.42 -1.67
N ALA A 28 -9.53 -22.82 -2.26
CA ALA A 28 -9.63 -22.64 -3.70
C ALA A 28 -8.51 -21.71 -4.22
N ALA A 29 -8.29 -20.57 -3.57
CA ALA A 29 -7.20 -19.65 -3.92
C ALA A 29 -5.82 -20.32 -3.78
N LEU A 30 -5.60 -21.09 -2.70
CA LEU A 30 -4.38 -21.88 -2.51
C LEU A 30 -4.18 -22.91 -3.64
N ALA A 31 -5.22 -23.64 -4.00
CA ALA A 31 -5.16 -24.65 -5.06
C ALA A 31 -4.84 -24.01 -6.41
N VAL A 32 -5.53 -22.92 -6.75
CA VAL A 32 -5.31 -22.13 -7.97
C VAL A 32 -3.89 -21.57 -8.04
N GLY A 33 -3.35 -21.03 -6.95
CA GLY A 33 -1.96 -20.56 -6.92
C GLY A 33 -0.93 -21.69 -6.96
N THR A 34 -1.25 -22.86 -6.41
CA THR A 34 -0.35 -24.03 -6.44
C THR A 34 -0.25 -24.63 -7.84
N THR A 35 -1.36 -24.59 -8.61
CA THR A 35 -1.40 -25.05 -10.00
C THR A 35 -1.94 -23.92 -10.91
N PRO A 36 -1.11 -22.92 -11.23
CA PRO A 36 -1.54 -21.75 -12.00
C PRO A 36 -2.06 -22.13 -13.38
N ASP A 37 -3.23 -21.61 -13.73
CA ASP A 37 -3.86 -21.75 -15.04
C ASP A 37 -4.41 -20.37 -15.44
N PRO A 38 -4.09 -19.86 -16.64
CA PRO A 38 -4.57 -18.56 -17.12
C PRO A 38 -6.07 -18.32 -16.95
N ARG A 39 -6.88 -19.39 -17.00
CA ARG A 39 -8.35 -19.33 -16.85
C ARG A 39 -8.82 -18.80 -15.49
N PHE A 40 -7.96 -18.76 -14.47
CA PHE A 40 -8.33 -18.29 -13.14
C PHE A 40 -8.02 -16.81 -12.88
N VAL A 41 -7.22 -16.15 -13.72
CA VAL A 41 -6.74 -14.78 -13.47
C VAL A 41 -7.91 -13.82 -13.27
N ASP A 42 -8.88 -13.82 -14.17
CA ASP A 42 -10.04 -12.93 -14.10
C ASP A 42 -10.85 -13.16 -12.81
N LYS A 43 -11.09 -14.43 -12.45
CA LYS A 43 -11.85 -14.77 -11.23
C LYS A 43 -11.10 -14.38 -9.95
N LEU A 44 -9.78 -14.51 -9.92
CA LEU A 44 -8.96 -14.04 -8.80
C LEU A 44 -9.07 -12.51 -8.65
N ILE A 45 -9.00 -11.76 -9.76
CA ILE A 45 -9.14 -10.30 -9.77
C ILE A 45 -10.53 -9.87 -9.31
N GLU A 46 -11.59 -10.51 -9.83
CA GLU A 46 -12.96 -10.29 -9.40
C GLU A 46 -13.12 -10.55 -7.90
N ARG A 47 -12.54 -11.64 -7.39
CA ARG A 47 -12.65 -11.97 -5.97
C ARG A 47 -11.88 -11.01 -5.08
N CYS A 48 -10.69 -10.58 -5.47
CA CYS A 48 -9.94 -9.53 -4.78
C CYS A 48 -10.78 -8.26 -4.55
N ALA A 49 -11.61 -7.89 -5.54
CA ALA A 49 -12.43 -6.69 -5.46
C ALA A 49 -13.51 -6.71 -4.36
N ILE A 50 -13.88 -7.90 -3.85
CA ILE A 50 -15.02 -8.06 -2.91
C ILE A 50 -14.74 -8.96 -1.70
N GLU A 51 -13.59 -9.61 -1.59
CA GLU A 51 -13.23 -10.50 -0.49
C GLU A 51 -13.17 -9.82 0.89
N PRO A 52 -14.07 -10.15 1.84
CA PRO A 52 -14.07 -9.55 3.17
C PRO A 52 -13.00 -10.11 4.12
N GLU A 53 -12.55 -11.36 3.95
CA GLU A 53 -11.59 -11.97 4.87
C GLU A 53 -10.14 -11.65 4.50
N PHE A 54 -9.40 -11.08 5.45
CA PHE A 54 -7.99 -10.69 5.28
C PHE A 54 -7.10 -11.84 4.80
N PHE A 55 -7.17 -13.01 5.43
CA PHE A 55 -6.34 -14.15 5.04
C PHE A 55 -6.65 -14.66 3.63
N VAL A 56 -7.90 -14.53 3.17
CA VAL A 56 -8.27 -14.89 1.80
C VAL A 56 -7.74 -13.84 0.83
N ARG A 57 -7.80 -12.55 1.17
CA ARG A 57 -7.19 -11.46 0.38
C ARG A 57 -5.68 -11.66 0.16
N ASP A 58 -4.96 -12.07 1.19
CA ASP A 58 -3.53 -12.38 1.10
C ASP A 58 -3.27 -13.62 0.22
N MET A 59 -4.10 -14.65 0.36
CA MET A 59 -3.98 -15.86 -0.47
C MET A 59 -4.31 -15.60 -1.95
N LEU A 60 -5.30 -14.77 -2.24
CA LEU A 60 -5.63 -14.35 -3.61
C LEU A 60 -4.46 -13.57 -4.24
N THR A 61 -3.85 -12.67 -3.46
CA THR A 61 -2.64 -11.94 -3.88
C THR A 61 -1.50 -12.93 -4.17
N TRP A 62 -1.24 -13.86 -3.25
CA TRP A 62 -0.23 -14.90 -3.46
C TRP A 62 -0.51 -15.69 -4.74
N ALA A 63 -1.74 -16.16 -4.95
CA ALA A 63 -2.14 -16.91 -6.13
C ALA A 63 -1.92 -16.11 -7.42
N LEU A 64 -2.26 -14.82 -7.45
CA LEU A 64 -1.96 -13.93 -8.59
C LEU A 64 -0.46 -13.85 -8.88
N THR A 65 0.40 -13.76 -7.84
CA THR A 65 1.87 -13.77 -8.06
C THR A 65 2.43 -15.09 -8.57
N ARG A 66 1.65 -16.18 -8.53
CA ARG A 66 2.06 -17.48 -9.11
C ARG A 66 1.77 -17.57 -10.61
N HIS A 67 0.93 -16.68 -11.14
CA HIS A 67 0.63 -16.62 -12.58
C HIS A 67 1.65 -15.77 -13.33
N PRO A 68 1.85 -16.00 -14.64
CA PRO A 68 2.72 -15.16 -15.48
C PRO A 68 2.32 -13.68 -15.41
N VAL A 69 3.30 -12.80 -15.22
CA VAL A 69 3.10 -11.34 -15.12
C VAL A 69 2.41 -10.77 -16.36
N SER A 70 2.72 -11.31 -17.55
CA SER A 70 2.09 -10.91 -18.81
C SER A 70 0.57 -11.10 -18.84
N LEU A 71 0.03 -11.95 -17.97
CA LEU A 71 -1.42 -12.19 -17.84
C LEU A 71 -2.03 -11.37 -16.71
N THR A 72 -1.33 -11.20 -15.59
CA THR A 72 -1.88 -10.54 -14.39
C THR A 72 -1.73 -9.03 -14.43
N LEU A 73 -0.64 -8.50 -14.99
CA LEU A 73 -0.35 -7.07 -15.00
C LEU A 73 -1.46 -6.26 -15.70
N PRO A 74 -1.94 -6.60 -16.92
CA PRO A 74 -3.01 -5.85 -17.57
C PRO A 74 -4.30 -5.74 -16.72
N GLU A 75 -4.70 -6.84 -16.08
CA GLU A 75 -5.89 -6.88 -15.24
C GLU A 75 -5.73 -6.10 -13.94
N LEU A 76 -4.55 -6.15 -13.32
CA LEU A 76 -4.23 -5.33 -12.14
C LEU A 76 -4.24 -3.82 -12.50
N LEU A 77 -3.68 -3.44 -13.65
CA LEU A 77 -3.71 -2.06 -14.14
C LEU A 77 -5.13 -1.56 -14.48
N ARG A 78 -6.05 -2.48 -14.79
CA ARG A 78 -7.48 -2.14 -14.88
C ARG A 78 -8.09 -1.98 -13.49
N ALA A 79 -7.78 -2.88 -12.56
CA ALA A 79 -8.33 -2.89 -11.20
C ALA A 79 -7.91 -1.68 -10.35
N VAL A 80 -6.70 -1.13 -10.52
CA VAL A 80 -6.29 0.12 -9.84
C VAL A 80 -7.13 1.35 -10.22
N ARG A 81 -7.90 1.27 -11.33
CA ARG A 81 -8.84 2.32 -11.78
C ARG A 81 -10.29 2.06 -11.36
N SER A 82 -10.53 1.03 -10.55
CA SER A 82 -11.88 0.67 -10.09
C SER A 82 -12.49 1.73 -9.17
N GLU A 83 -13.80 1.91 -9.25
CA GLU A 83 -14.54 2.74 -8.29
C GLU A 83 -14.53 2.14 -6.87
N ARG A 84 -14.35 0.82 -6.76
CA ARG A 84 -14.28 0.12 -5.47
C ARG A 84 -12.90 0.28 -4.83
N ALA A 85 -12.84 0.89 -3.66
CA ALA A 85 -11.59 1.08 -2.91
C ALA A 85 -10.84 -0.24 -2.68
N GLN A 86 -11.55 -1.32 -2.30
CA GLN A 86 -10.93 -2.62 -2.08
C GLN A 86 -10.26 -3.20 -3.34
N ALA A 87 -10.87 -2.99 -4.52
CA ALA A 87 -10.26 -3.42 -5.78
C ALA A 87 -8.96 -2.64 -6.06
N ARG A 88 -8.97 -1.32 -5.82
CA ARG A 88 -7.78 -0.48 -5.97
C ARG A 88 -6.67 -0.91 -5.01
N SER A 89 -6.97 -1.04 -3.72
CA SER A 89 -5.96 -1.39 -2.70
C SER A 89 -5.39 -2.78 -2.91
N GLN A 90 -6.21 -3.79 -3.24
CA GLN A 90 -5.74 -5.15 -3.52
C GLN A 90 -4.89 -5.21 -4.79
N ALA A 91 -5.26 -4.46 -5.83
CA ALA A 91 -4.46 -4.39 -7.04
C ALA A 91 -3.09 -3.75 -6.76
N LEU A 92 -3.05 -2.63 -6.05
CA LEU A 92 -1.80 -1.98 -5.63
C LEU A 92 -0.94 -2.87 -4.73
N HIS A 93 -1.56 -3.57 -3.77
CA HIS A 93 -0.87 -4.55 -2.94
C HIS A 93 -0.23 -5.65 -3.80
N THR A 94 -0.98 -6.22 -4.74
CA THR A 94 -0.46 -7.26 -5.64
C THR A 94 0.67 -6.73 -6.53
N LEU A 95 0.53 -5.53 -7.10
CA LEU A 95 1.58 -4.88 -7.90
C LEU A 95 2.87 -4.69 -7.08
N SER A 96 2.76 -4.33 -5.79
CA SER A 96 3.94 -4.23 -4.90
C SER A 96 4.64 -5.57 -4.66
N LYS A 97 3.92 -6.70 -4.78
CA LYS A 97 4.48 -8.06 -4.67
C LYS A 97 5.06 -8.58 -5.97
N ILE A 98 4.50 -8.15 -7.11
CA ILE A 98 5.03 -8.48 -8.45
C ILE A 98 6.32 -7.70 -8.70
N GLY A 99 6.36 -6.40 -8.36
CA GLY A 99 7.55 -5.56 -8.54
C GLY A 99 7.89 -5.20 -9.99
N ASP A 100 6.96 -5.43 -10.94
CA ASP A 100 7.17 -5.07 -12.34
C ASP A 100 7.01 -3.56 -12.55
N ARG A 101 8.14 -2.90 -12.85
CA ARG A 101 8.25 -1.46 -13.02
C ARG A 101 7.41 -0.91 -14.18
N GLN A 102 6.92 -1.75 -15.09
CA GLN A 102 5.94 -1.36 -16.10
C GLN A 102 4.63 -0.83 -15.49
N ALA A 103 4.36 -1.15 -14.21
CA ALA A 103 3.20 -0.64 -13.49
C ALA A 103 3.36 0.81 -12.99
N TRP A 104 4.57 1.38 -12.99
CA TRP A 104 4.84 2.72 -12.45
C TRP A 104 3.90 3.82 -12.99
N PRO A 105 3.60 3.90 -14.30
CA PRO A 105 2.71 4.94 -14.84
C PRO A 105 1.29 4.91 -14.26
N ALA A 106 0.86 3.78 -13.68
CA ALA A 106 -0.45 3.67 -13.03
C ALA A 106 -0.46 4.19 -11.59
N ILE A 107 0.69 4.40 -10.95
CA ILE A 107 0.82 4.97 -9.60
C ILE A 107 0.66 6.49 -9.68
N THR A 108 -0.59 6.93 -9.80
CA THR A 108 -0.91 8.36 -9.94
C THR A 108 -0.91 9.09 -8.60
N ARG A 109 -0.79 10.42 -8.64
CA ARG A 109 -0.97 11.28 -7.46
C ARG A 109 -2.33 11.05 -6.78
N ALA A 110 -3.38 10.78 -7.56
CA ALA A 110 -4.71 10.51 -7.03
C ALA A 110 -4.76 9.23 -6.17
N LEU A 111 -3.95 8.20 -6.50
CA LEU A 111 -3.83 7.00 -5.66
C LEU A 111 -2.98 7.27 -4.41
N LEU A 112 -1.89 8.04 -4.57
CA LEU A 112 -1.01 8.43 -3.44
C LEU A 112 -1.71 9.33 -2.42
N SER A 113 -2.80 10.00 -2.82
CA SER A 113 -3.65 10.83 -1.96
C SER A 113 -5.11 10.38 -1.99
N ASP A 114 -5.38 9.10 -2.26
CA ASP A 114 -6.77 8.56 -2.35
C ASP A 114 -7.51 8.87 -1.04
N ALA A 115 -8.82 9.09 -1.06
CA ALA A 115 -9.58 9.36 0.15
C ALA A 115 -9.64 8.14 1.10
N ASP A 116 -9.53 6.93 0.54
CA ASP A 116 -9.44 5.70 1.33
C ASP A 116 -8.00 5.45 1.81
N ASP A 117 -7.83 5.34 3.12
CA ASP A 117 -6.52 5.15 3.75
C ASP A 117 -5.84 3.83 3.37
N GLU A 118 -6.58 2.74 3.12
CA GLU A 118 -5.98 1.48 2.68
C GLU A 118 -5.50 1.57 1.23
N VAL A 119 -6.23 2.31 0.38
CA VAL A 119 -5.77 2.59 -1.00
C VAL A 119 -4.49 3.43 -0.96
N ALA A 120 -4.47 4.53 -0.21
CA ALA A 120 -3.29 5.38 -0.09
C ALA A 120 -2.09 4.60 0.47
N ARG A 121 -2.27 3.83 1.55
CA ARG A 121 -1.21 2.98 2.12
C ARG A 121 -0.69 1.94 1.13
N SER A 122 -1.59 1.29 0.37
CA SER A 122 -1.19 0.34 -0.67
C SER A 122 -0.46 1.02 -1.82
N ALA A 123 -0.88 2.23 -2.20
CA ALA A 123 -0.22 3.04 -3.21
C ALA A 123 1.20 3.42 -2.78
N TRP A 124 1.42 3.84 -1.53
CA TRP A 124 2.76 4.17 -1.02
C TRP A 124 3.68 2.96 -1.05
N ARG A 125 3.21 1.79 -0.61
CA ARG A 125 3.97 0.53 -0.67
C ARG A 125 4.33 0.15 -2.11
N ALA A 126 3.39 0.26 -3.04
CA ALA A 126 3.65 -0.02 -4.45
C ALA A 126 4.62 1.01 -5.05
N ALA A 127 4.46 2.29 -4.73
CA ALA A 127 5.25 3.37 -5.28
C ALA A 127 6.74 3.21 -4.97
N VAL A 128 7.08 2.94 -3.70
CA VAL A 128 8.49 2.81 -3.30
C VAL A 128 9.19 1.57 -3.88
N VAL A 129 8.41 0.54 -4.24
CA VAL A 129 8.95 -0.65 -4.94
C VAL A 129 9.14 -0.37 -6.44
N LEU A 130 8.25 0.43 -7.03
CA LEU A 130 8.15 0.59 -8.49
C LEU A 130 8.78 1.89 -9.02
N VAL A 131 9.16 2.84 -8.16
CA VAL A 131 9.71 4.15 -8.55
C VAL A 131 10.99 4.01 -9.36
N PRO A 132 11.11 4.63 -10.55
CA PRO A 132 12.33 4.65 -11.35
C PRO A 132 13.50 5.33 -10.68
N GLU A 133 14.70 4.85 -11.02
CA GLU A 133 15.94 5.50 -10.63
C GLU A 133 15.91 6.95 -11.11
N GLY A 134 16.08 7.89 -10.18
CA GLY A 134 16.01 9.33 -10.41
C GLY A 134 14.64 9.96 -10.15
N GLU A 135 13.57 9.18 -9.99
CA GLU A 135 12.23 9.69 -9.66
C GLU A 135 11.92 9.66 -8.15
N GLU A 136 12.79 9.08 -7.33
CA GLU A 136 12.62 8.97 -5.87
C GLU A 136 12.46 10.33 -5.18
N PRO A 137 13.22 11.40 -5.53
CA PRO A 137 13.02 12.72 -4.92
C PRO A 137 11.64 13.30 -5.21
N ALA A 138 11.11 13.09 -6.41
CA ALA A 138 9.78 13.55 -6.78
C ALA A 138 8.70 12.77 -6.02
N LEU A 139 8.85 11.44 -5.92
CA LEU A 139 7.96 10.62 -5.10
C LEU A 139 8.01 11.04 -3.62
N ALA A 140 9.20 11.26 -3.06
CA ALA A 140 9.38 11.71 -1.68
C ALA A 140 8.67 13.05 -1.42
N ALA A 141 8.77 14.00 -2.36
CA ALA A 141 8.05 15.27 -2.27
C ALA A 141 6.52 15.08 -2.27
N VAL A 142 5.98 14.17 -3.09
CA VAL A 142 4.54 13.85 -3.09
C VAL A 142 4.12 13.18 -1.79
N LEU A 143 4.86 12.17 -1.32
CA LEU A 143 4.57 11.46 -0.07
C LEU A 143 4.64 12.39 1.14
N ALA A 144 5.58 13.34 1.18
CA ALA A 144 5.67 14.33 2.25
C ALA A 144 4.41 15.21 2.38
N THR A 145 3.64 15.41 1.29
CA THR A 145 2.34 16.11 1.37
C THR A 145 1.27 15.35 2.15
N GLN A 146 1.50 14.06 2.42
CA GLN A 146 0.59 13.19 3.18
C GLN A 146 0.97 13.08 4.66
N LEU A 147 2.03 13.77 5.10
CA LEU A 147 2.40 13.81 6.52
C LEU A 147 1.24 14.37 7.36
N GLY A 148 1.13 13.91 8.60
CA GLY A 148 -0.03 14.18 9.48
C GLY A 148 -1.36 13.50 9.10
N ARG A 149 -1.44 12.75 7.98
CA ARG A 149 -2.65 12.03 7.57
C ARG A 149 -2.95 10.83 8.47
N GLY A 150 -4.22 10.71 8.86
CA GLY A 150 -4.77 9.55 9.55
C GLY A 150 -4.15 9.31 10.93
N GLU A 151 -4.45 8.15 11.48
CA GLU A 151 -3.98 7.70 12.79
C GLU A 151 -2.66 6.92 12.67
N ARG A 152 -2.21 6.35 13.78
CA ARG A 152 -0.94 5.64 13.94
C ARG A 152 -0.57 4.72 12.77
N GLU A 153 -1.46 3.82 12.35
CA GLU A 153 -1.18 2.84 11.28
C GLU A 153 -0.95 3.51 9.92
N THR A 154 -1.75 4.53 9.60
CA THR A 154 -1.58 5.34 8.38
C THR A 154 -0.25 6.09 8.42
N GLN A 155 0.07 6.72 9.54
CA GLN A 155 1.32 7.44 9.69
C GLN A 155 2.55 6.53 9.65
N LEU A 156 2.50 5.37 10.31
CA LEU A 156 3.55 4.35 10.27
C LEU A 156 3.79 3.86 8.84
N SER A 157 2.72 3.59 8.08
CA SER A 157 2.86 3.14 6.70
C SER A 157 3.49 4.21 5.81
N LEU A 158 3.14 5.48 5.98
CA LEU A 158 3.77 6.59 5.23
C LEU A 158 5.24 6.75 5.63
N SER A 159 5.53 6.71 6.93
CA SER A 159 6.89 6.80 7.45
C SER A 159 7.77 5.67 6.90
N ARG A 160 7.29 4.43 6.87
CA ARG A 160 8.00 3.29 6.26
C ARG A 160 8.26 3.49 4.77
N ALA A 161 7.30 4.06 4.03
CA ALA A 161 7.50 4.37 2.62
C ALA A 161 8.58 5.45 2.42
N LEU A 162 8.53 6.53 3.20
CA LEU A 162 9.53 7.60 3.16
C LEU A 162 10.93 7.10 3.56
N VAL A 163 11.02 6.22 4.56
CA VAL A 163 12.27 5.57 4.99
C VAL A 163 12.80 4.62 3.92
N ALA A 164 11.94 3.88 3.22
CA ALA A 164 12.34 2.99 2.13
C ALA A 164 12.97 3.74 0.94
N LEU A 165 12.64 5.02 0.74
CA LEU A 165 13.30 5.87 -0.26
C LEU A 165 14.69 6.35 0.20
N GLY A 166 15.02 6.23 1.49
CA GLY A 166 16.31 6.62 2.05
C GLY A 166 16.55 8.12 2.09
N GLU A 167 17.82 8.52 2.00
CA GLU A 167 18.30 9.90 2.22
C GLU A 167 17.65 10.95 1.29
N VAL A 168 17.13 10.55 0.14
CA VAL A 168 16.42 11.46 -0.80
C VAL A 168 15.19 12.13 -0.16
N THR A 169 14.67 11.57 0.94
CA THR A 169 13.53 12.11 1.67
C THR A 169 13.89 13.27 2.62
N VAL A 170 15.17 13.41 3.01
CA VAL A 170 15.61 14.35 4.06
C VAL A 170 15.19 15.81 3.77
N PRO A 171 15.34 16.36 2.55
CA PRO A 171 14.92 17.73 2.27
C PRO A 171 13.42 17.93 2.48
N ALA A 172 12.60 16.96 2.04
CA ALA A 172 11.15 17.03 2.15
C ALA A 172 10.69 16.92 3.62
N LEU A 173 11.29 16.01 4.39
CA LEU A 173 11.02 15.91 5.84
C LEU A 173 11.42 17.19 6.58
N ARG A 174 12.61 17.74 6.29
CA ARG A 174 13.09 18.99 6.93
C ARG A 174 12.17 20.17 6.63
N ALA A 175 11.66 20.28 5.41
CA ALA A 175 10.67 21.30 5.09
C ALA A 175 9.40 21.12 5.94
N ALA A 176 8.90 19.88 6.06
CA ALA A 176 7.69 19.55 6.82
C ALA A 176 7.82 19.82 8.33
N THR A 177 9.00 19.67 8.94
CA THR A 177 9.21 20.01 10.37
C THR A 177 9.09 21.51 10.66
N THR A 178 9.18 22.37 9.64
CA THR A 178 9.00 23.83 9.78
C THR A 178 7.59 24.29 9.40
N GLY A 179 6.72 23.37 8.95
CA GLY A 179 5.38 23.68 8.48
C GLY A 179 4.42 24.20 9.56
N PRO A 180 3.31 24.84 9.16
CA PRO A 180 2.37 25.46 10.10
C PRO A 180 1.58 24.42 10.93
N ASP A 181 1.30 23.24 10.38
CA ASP A 181 0.50 22.20 11.03
C ASP A 181 1.34 21.39 12.05
N PRO A 182 1.00 21.43 13.36
CA PRO A 182 1.67 20.63 14.38
C PRO A 182 1.66 19.13 14.12
N ARG A 183 0.59 18.58 13.51
CA ARG A 183 0.49 17.15 13.21
C ARG A 183 1.49 16.75 12.13
N VAL A 184 1.61 17.58 11.09
CA VAL A 184 2.62 17.40 10.03
C VAL A 184 4.02 17.46 10.62
N ARG A 185 4.32 18.46 11.46
CA ARG A 185 5.64 18.59 12.11
C ARG A 185 5.99 17.38 12.96
N ALA A 186 5.07 16.93 13.81
CA ALA A 186 5.29 15.79 14.69
C ALA A 186 5.52 14.51 13.89
N HIS A 187 4.71 14.26 12.85
CA HIS A 187 4.91 13.12 11.96
C HIS A 187 6.27 13.21 11.25
N ALA A 188 6.62 14.37 10.67
CA ALA A 188 7.91 14.56 9.99
C ALA A 188 9.12 14.27 10.91
N LEU A 189 9.10 14.78 12.14
CA LEU A 189 10.14 14.52 13.15
C LEU A 189 10.23 13.03 13.51
N ALA A 190 9.08 12.36 13.69
CA ALA A 190 9.04 10.93 13.95
C ALA A 190 9.63 10.12 12.78
N THR A 191 9.32 10.51 11.54
CA THR A 191 9.86 9.87 10.34
C THR A 191 11.37 10.11 10.20
N GLN A 192 11.87 11.31 10.51
CA GLN A 192 13.33 11.58 10.52
C GLN A 192 14.05 10.70 11.53
N ARG A 193 13.46 10.52 12.71
CA ARG A 193 14.02 9.62 13.72
C ARG A 193 14.08 8.18 13.22
N LEU A 194 12.99 7.67 12.63
CA LEU A 194 12.99 6.33 12.04
C LEU A 194 13.99 6.15 10.89
N LEU A 195 14.25 7.20 10.11
CA LEU A 195 15.25 7.16 9.05
C LEU A 195 16.67 6.96 9.62
N HIS A 196 16.98 7.58 10.76
CA HIS A 196 18.28 7.47 11.41
C HIS A 196 18.41 6.24 12.32
N ASP A 197 17.32 5.84 12.96
CA ASP A 197 17.23 4.69 13.87
C ASP A 197 15.95 3.89 13.55
N PRO A 198 16.04 2.91 12.64
CA PRO A 198 14.90 2.05 12.28
C PRO A 198 14.34 1.23 13.44
N ASP A 199 15.12 1.01 14.50
CA ASP A 199 14.76 0.17 15.65
C ASP A 199 14.05 0.95 16.76
N ALA A 200 14.05 2.29 16.72
CA ALA A 200 13.46 3.17 17.74
C ALA A 200 11.97 2.92 18.02
N GLY A 201 11.26 2.27 17.10
CA GLY A 201 9.81 2.05 17.19
C GLY A 201 9.02 3.33 16.93
N PHE A 202 8.10 3.28 15.96
CA PHE A 202 7.38 4.48 15.54
C PHE A 202 6.52 5.13 16.63
N GLU A 203 5.93 4.33 17.51
CA GLU A 203 5.09 4.83 18.61
C GLU A 203 5.87 5.74 19.56
N PHE A 204 7.08 5.31 19.92
CA PHE A 204 7.93 6.12 20.77
C PHE A 204 8.34 7.42 20.05
N ALA A 205 8.77 7.29 18.79
CA ALA A 205 9.18 8.42 17.96
C ALA A 205 8.07 9.47 17.79
N ILE A 206 6.82 9.06 17.55
CA ILE A 206 5.71 10.00 17.34
C ILE A 206 5.27 10.70 18.63
N GLU A 207 5.27 10.00 19.77
CA GLU A 207 4.92 10.61 21.05
C GLU A 207 5.99 11.60 21.52
N GLU A 208 7.27 11.30 21.32
CA GLU A 208 8.36 12.23 21.59
C GLU A 208 8.27 13.46 20.67
N ALA A 209 8.05 13.26 19.38
CA ALA A 209 7.90 14.34 18.41
C ALA A 209 6.73 15.27 18.76
N LYS A 210 5.58 14.72 19.19
CA LYS A 210 4.44 15.52 19.66
C LYS A 210 4.81 16.40 20.86
N ARG A 211 5.60 15.89 21.82
CA ARG A 211 6.06 16.65 22.98
C ARG A 211 6.97 17.80 22.57
N VAL A 212 7.94 17.54 21.69
CA VAL A 212 8.83 18.57 21.13
C VAL A 212 8.01 19.69 20.47
N VAL A 213 7.07 19.32 19.59
CA VAL A 213 6.23 20.28 18.87
C VAL A 213 5.32 21.10 19.81
N ALA A 214 4.85 20.51 20.91
CA ALA A 214 4.04 21.22 21.89
C ALA A 214 4.84 22.30 22.63
N LEU A 215 6.08 22.00 23.03
CA LEU A 215 6.98 22.93 23.71
C LEU A 215 7.41 24.10 22.81
N ASP A 216 7.70 23.82 21.53
CA ASP A 216 8.01 24.86 20.54
C ASP A 216 6.81 25.78 20.29
N GLY A 217 5.60 25.21 20.35
CA GLY A 217 4.34 25.95 20.19
C GLY A 217 4.04 26.89 21.35
N SER A 218 4.38 26.51 22.59
CA SER A 218 4.23 27.39 23.76
C SER A 218 5.23 28.54 23.73
N ALA A 219 6.51 28.28 23.43
CA ALA A 219 7.54 29.32 23.36
C ALA A 219 7.21 30.40 22.30
N ARG A 220 6.74 30.00 21.11
CA ARG A 220 6.33 30.96 20.05
C ARG A 220 5.09 31.78 20.39
N ARG A 221 4.24 31.34 21.32
CA ARG A 221 3.07 32.10 21.78
C ARG A 221 3.49 33.17 22.79
N ASP A 222 4.39 32.83 23.70
CA ASP A 222 4.90 33.77 24.70
C ASP A 222 5.70 34.91 24.05
N ASP A 223 6.48 34.62 23.01
CA ASP A 223 7.22 35.64 22.22
C ASP A 223 6.31 36.58 21.40
N ARG A 224 5.07 36.18 21.10
CA ARG A 224 4.08 37.01 20.37
C ARG A 224 3.18 37.82 21.31
N ALA A 225 3.25 37.57 22.61
CA ALA A 225 2.45 38.25 23.62
C ALA A 225 3.20 39.40 24.32
N CYS A 226 4.50 39.57 24.04
CA CYS A 226 5.30 40.76 24.37
C CYS A 226 5.38 41.73 23.18
#